data_AF-A0A139GYJ2-F1
#
_entry.id   AF-A0A139GYJ2-F1
#
_cell.length_a   1.000
_cell.length_b   1.000
_cell.length_c   1.000
_cell.angle_alpha   90.00
_cell.angle_beta   90.00
_cell.angle_gamma   90.00
#
_symmetry.space_group_name_H-M   'P 1'
#
loop_
_entity.id
_entity.type
_entity.pdbx_description
1 polymer ?
#
loop_
_entity_poly.entity_id
_entity_poly.type
_entity_poly.pdbx_seq_one_letter_code
_entity_poly.pdbx_strand_id
1 'polypeptide(L)'
;MMEDLYTVRAAPGKGEGCFATGRLRVGDIIMRDTDKMIIQGRKASEEQIASAFADLSIEEKAQFMRLYEGHLEYDSKVKRIWKANSFECGGKDDGVGSCMRLKLSKVNHSCSPNADCLEVVSDGVPGVFLIAIQDILPEEEILISYNDDYTRSMDRSNRRQWLSKCFGFECNCSACGPADVSISDARRRIIFALEALRMKRNPTEYLNPYNAESRIIDPSAIELLMARPDFERTTAYHYLLANFLEAEGLGGSNVGVAWKNAAVKMYNQISDAENGIIPLRQVKNFLVWLARAKQMILAMRWDGHPDVARFLEQESAMLQSGYIQVAINFLERKRNRDTAAAADCEEEHFAITFRIEADGIARSFSIGEPECNKLLWKQRQVPSLKKEANRAFWKYVDQNGFRLTLT
;
A
#
# COMPACT_ATOMS: atom_id res chain seq x y z
N MET A 1 33.91 -11.28 -8.07
CA MET A 1 33.58 -9.88 -7.73
C MET A 1 32.08 -9.77 -7.96
N MET A 2 31.31 -9.36 -6.95
CA MET A 2 29.88 -9.11 -7.15
C MET A 2 29.80 -7.87 -8.03
N GLU A 3 29.21 -7.99 -9.23
CA GLU A 3 29.04 -6.84 -10.11
C GLU A 3 28.18 -5.79 -9.40
N ASP A 4 28.59 -4.52 -9.44
CA ASP A 4 27.79 -3.43 -8.89
C ASP A 4 26.47 -3.37 -9.68
N LEU A 5 25.33 -3.45 -8.98
CA LEU A 5 23.99 -3.46 -9.60
C LEU A 5 23.57 -2.11 -10.18
N TYR A 6 24.31 -1.04 -9.86
CA TYR A 6 24.07 0.31 -10.37
C TYR A 6 25.37 1.08 -10.55
N THR A 7 25.32 2.12 -11.37
CA THR A 7 26.39 3.11 -11.55
C THR A 7 25.84 4.52 -11.40
N VAL A 8 26.69 5.44 -10.94
CA VAL A 8 26.35 6.88 -10.88
C VAL A 8 26.98 7.57 -12.08
N ARG A 9 26.17 8.27 -12.87
CA ARG A 9 26.62 9.01 -14.06
C ARG A 9 25.80 10.26 -14.27
N ALA A 10 26.20 11.09 -15.24
CA ALA A 10 25.44 12.28 -15.61
C ALA A 10 24.02 11.91 -16.09
N ALA A 11 23.03 12.59 -15.52
CA ALA A 11 21.62 12.53 -15.89
C ALA A 11 21.24 13.87 -16.54
N PRO A 12 20.94 13.91 -17.86
CA PRO A 12 20.67 15.15 -18.57
C PRO A 12 19.57 16.00 -17.90
N GLY A 13 19.91 17.23 -17.54
CA GLY A 13 19.00 18.16 -16.86
C GLY A 13 18.74 17.87 -15.37
N LYS A 14 19.37 16.84 -14.78
CA LYS A 14 19.20 16.44 -13.37
C LYS A 14 20.51 16.37 -12.58
N GLY A 15 21.65 16.65 -13.21
CA GLY A 15 22.96 16.52 -12.58
C GLY A 15 23.49 15.09 -12.72
N GLU A 16 23.61 14.37 -11.62
CA GLU A 16 23.95 12.94 -11.61
C GLU A 16 22.70 12.10 -11.30
N GLY A 17 22.74 10.82 -11.63
CA GLY A 17 21.70 9.85 -11.29
C GLY A 17 22.26 8.43 -11.19
N CYS A 18 21.49 7.55 -10.54
CA CYS A 18 21.79 6.13 -10.43
C CYS A 18 21.14 5.37 -11.59
N PHE A 19 21.88 4.50 -12.25
CA PHE A 19 21.40 3.71 -13.39
C PHE A 19 21.73 2.24 -13.21
N ALA A 20 20.81 1.36 -13.60
CA ALA A 20 21.00 -0.08 -13.47
C ALA A 20 22.07 -0.58 -14.45
N THR A 21 23.01 -1.40 -13.97
CA THR A 21 24.06 -2.03 -14.81
C THR A 21 23.58 -3.31 -15.49
N GLY A 22 22.48 -3.88 -14.99
CA GLY A 22 21.84 -5.07 -15.51
C GLY A 22 20.34 -5.04 -15.26
N ARG A 23 19.63 -6.13 -15.59
CA ARG A 23 18.20 -6.24 -15.31
C ARG A 23 17.98 -6.49 -13.82
N LEU A 24 17.24 -5.59 -13.16
CA LEU A 24 16.78 -5.75 -11.79
C LEU A 24 15.31 -6.16 -11.82
N ARG A 25 14.94 -7.13 -10.99
CA ARG A 25 13.57 -7.60 -10.83
C ARG A 25 12.95 -6.96 -9.59
N VAL A 26 11.62 -6.90 -9.56
CA VAL A 26 10.90 -6.56 -8.33
C VAL A 26 11.45 -7.35 -7.14
N GLY A 27 11.78 -6.65 -6.05
CA GLY A 27 12.35 -7.19 -4.83
C GLY A 27 13.88 -7.20 -4.74
N ASP A 28 14.60 -6.93 -5.84
CA ASP A 28 16.07 -6.90 -5.79
C ASP A 28 16.56 -5.74 -4.90
N ILE A 29 17.51 -6.04 -4.00
CA ILE A 29 18.20 -5.04 -3.18
C ILE A 29 19.26 -4.38 -4.05
N ILE A 30 19.03 -3.13 -4.40
CA ILE A 30 19.88 -2.35 -5.30
C ILE A 30 21.09 -1.79 -4.53
N MET A 31 20.81 -1.25 -3.34
CA MET A 31 21.74 -0.44 -2.58
C MET A 31 21.46 -0.58 -1.09
N ARG A 32 22.52 -0.63 -0.29
CA ARG A 32 22.47 -0.42 1.15
C ARG A 32 23.18 0.86 1.52
N ASP A 33 22.50 1.66 2.34
CA ASP A 33 23.02 2.87 2.96
C ASP A 33 22.88 2.83 4.49
N THR A 34 23.47 3.82 5.15
CA THR A 34 23.43 3.98 6.60
C THR A 34 23.17 5.44 6.95
N ASP A 35 22.48 5.66 8.07
CA ASP A 35 22.20 7.01 8.52
C ASP A 35 23.50 7.69 8.99
N LYS A 36 23.71 8.89 8.47
CA LYS A 36 24.77 9.83 8.85
C LYS A 36 24.13 11.10 9.36
N MET A 37 24.89 11.90 10.11
CA MET A 37 24.42 13.20 10.61
C MET A 37 23.00 13.13 11.24
N ILE A 38 22.78 12.22 12.19
CA ILE A 38 21.45 12.03 12.79
C ILE A 38 21.14 13.21 13.72
N ILE A 39 20.07 13.94 13.43
CA ILE A 39 19.62 15.10 14.22
C ILE A 39 18.21 14.84 14.72
N GLN A 40 18.07 14.86 16.05
CA GLN A 40 16.78 14.66 16.72
C GLN A 40 15.90 15.89 16.64
N GLY A 41 14.59 15.65 16.52
CA GLY A 41 13.57 16.68 16.45
C GLY A 41 13.20 17.10 15.02
N ARG A 42 12.02 17.70 14.89
CA ARG A 42 11.39 18.01 13.59
C ARG A 42 12.12 19.09 12.77
N LYS A 43 12.98 19.89 13.39
CA LYS A 43 13.72 20.97 12.72
C LYS A 43 15.16 20.98 13.21
N ALA A 44 16.08 20.71 12.29
CA ALA A 44 17.50 20.86 12.53
C ALA A 44 17.92 22.35 12.47
N SER A 45 18.60 22.84 13.53
CA SER A 45 19.22 24.17 13.56
C SER A 45 20.53 24.22 12.77
N GLU A 46 21.04 25.42 12.51
CA GLU A 46 22.34 25.58 11.82
C GLU A 46 23.46 24.91 12.62
N GLU A 47 23.48 25.11 13.93
CA GLU A 47 24.50 24.61 14.85
C GLU A 47 24.47 23.07 14.89
N GLN A 48 23.28 22.47 14.92
CA GLN A 48 23.13 21.02 14.88
C GLN A 48 23.67 20.43 13.57
N ILE A 49 23.33 21.06 12.43
CA ILE A 49 23.81 20.63 11.11
C ILE A 49 25.32 20.76 11.00
N ALA A 50 25.88 21.89 11.45
CA ALA A 50 27.31 22.15 11.42
C ALA A 50 28.09 21.17 12.32
N SER A 51 27.59 20.89 13.53
CA SER A 51 28.17 19.89 14.44
C SER A 51 28.14 18.50 13.82
N ALA A 52 26.98 18.07 13.31
CA ALA A 52 26.83 16.75 12.70
C ALA A 52 27.74 16.57 11.47
N PHE A 53 27.94 17.63 10.67
CA PHE A 53 28.87 17.62 9.55
C PHE A 53 30.32 17.55 10.02
N ALA A 54 30.68 18.23 11.12
CA ALA A 54 32.04 18.20 11.68
C ALA A 54 32.45 16.79 12.14
N ASP A 55 31.49 15.96 12.58
CA ASP A 55 31.73 14.60 13.04
C ASP A 55 31.94 13.56 11.92
N LEU A 56 31.63 13.92 10.66
CA LEU A 56 31.87 13.04 9.51
C LEU A 56 33.37 12.80 9.26
N SER A 57 33.70 11.62 8.73
CA SER A 57 35.05 11.31 8.23
C SER A 57 35.44 12.23 7.06
N ILE A 58 36.73 12.26 6.71
CA ILE A 58 37.22 13.07 5.58
C ILE A 58 36.55 12.61 4.27
N GLU A 59 36.40 11.30 4.09
CA GLU A 59 35.78 10.67 2.93
C GLU A 59 34.27 10.99 2.88
N GLU A 60 33.58 10.91 4.02
CA GLU A 60 32.15 11.22 4.13
C GLU A 60 31.88 12.70 3.89
N LYS A 61 32.72 13.61 4.40
CA LYS A 61 32.65 15.05 4.08
C LYS A 61 32.83 15.28 2.59
N ALA A 62 33.78 14.61 1.96
CA ALA A 62 34.00 14.72 0.51
C ALA A 62 32.80 14.18 -0.29
N GLN A 63 32.17 13.10 0.14
CA GLN A 63 30.93 12.57 -0.46
C GLN A 63 29.76 13.54 -0.29
N PHE A 64 29.55 14.05 0.93
CA PHE A 64 28.51 15.03 1.25
C PHE A 64 28.64 16.29 0.39
N MET A 65 29.85 16.83 0.26
CA MET A 65 30.09 18.07 -0.49
C MET A 65 29.91 17.92 -2.01
N ARG A 66 29.77 16.69 -2.51
CA ARG A 66 29.39 16.37 -3.90
C ARG A 66 27.89 16.14 -4.09
N LEU A 67 27.09 16.18 -3.04
CA LEU A 67 25.63 16.10 -3.15
C LEU A 67 25.07 17.39 -3.75
N TYR A 68 23.81 17.33 -4.19
CA TYR A 68 23.13 18.48 -4.74
C TYR A 68 23.04 19.61 -3.72
N GLU A 69 23.52 20.79 -4.08
CA GLU A 69 23.38 22.01 -3.29
C GLU A 69 22.03 22.66 -3.63
N GLY A 70 21.09 22.63 -2.68
CA GLY A 70 19.76 23.19 -2.88
C GLY A 70 19.80 24.68 -3.26
N HIS A 71 18.84 25.11 -4.08
CA HIS A 71 18.74 26.47 -4.59
C HIS A 71 18.21 27.51 -3.57
N LEU A 72 17.62 27.06 -2.46
CA LEU A 72 17.07 27.94 -1.44
C LEU A 72 18.19 28.65 -0.67
N GLU A 73 17.96 29.92 -0.34
CA GLU A 73 18.92 30.74 0.39
C GLU A 73 19.01 30.30 1.86
N TYR A 74 20.20 29.87 2.26
CA TYR A 74 20.56 29.52 3.62
C TYR A 74 22.00 29.95 3.91
N ASP A 75 22.30 30.19 5.20
CA ASP A 75 23.55 30.82 5.68
C ASP A 75 24.82 30.04 5.31
N SER A 76 24.72 28.72 5.11
CA SER A 76 25.86 27.88 4.74
C SER A 76 25.55 26.89 3.62
N LYS A 77 26.60 26.54 2.87
CA LYS A 77 26.56 25.46 1.85
C LYS A 77 26.16 24.12 2.48
N VAL A 78 26.64 23.83 3.68
CA VAL A 78 26.29 22.59 4.41
C VAL A 78 24.79 22.53 4.68
N LYS A 79 24.18 23.64 5.12
CA LYS A 79 22.73 23.70 5.33
C LYS A 79 21.95 23.56 4.02
N ARG A 80 22.40 24.17 2.91
CA ARG A 80 21.77 24.01 1.59
C ARG A 80 21.78 22.57 1.09
N ILE A 81 22.91 21.88 1.25
CA ILE A 81 23.02 20.45 0.91
C ILE A 81 22.11 19.62 1.84
N TRP A 82 22.17 19.86 3.15
CA TRP A 82 21.32 19.17 4.12
C TRP A 82 19.85 19.28 3.75
N LYS A 83 19.36 20.50 3.51
CA LYS A 83 17.94 20.76 3.22
C LYS A 83 17.43 20.11 1.94
N ALA A 84 18.30 19.89 0.96
CA ALA A 84 17.91 19.26 -0.30
C ALA A 84 18.03 17.72 -0.30
N ASN A 85 18.70 17.13 0.70
CA ASN A 85 19.07 15.71 0.65
C ASN A 85 18.75 14.92 1.93
N SER A 86 18.31 15.57 3.01
CA SER A 86 18.01 14.90 4.28
C SER A 86 16.75 14.04 4.20
N PHE A 87 16.78 12.89 4.88
CA PHE A 87 15.65 11.99 5.03
C PHE A 87 15.09 12.08 6.45
N GLU A 88 13.80 11.79 6.61
CA GLU A 88 13.24 11.48 7.94
C GLU A 88 13.86 10.17 8.43
N CYS A 89 14.16 10.09 9.73
CA CYS A 89 14.65 8.88 10.38
C CYS A 89 14.20 8.83 11.85
N GLY A 90 14.27 7.65 12.44
CA GLY A 90 13.86 7.41 13.83
C GLY A 90 12.42 6.89 13.93
N GLY A 91 12.18 6.06 14.94
CA GLY A 91 10.90 5.36 15.14
C GLY A 91 9.87 6.15 15.95
N LYS A 92 8.67 5.57 16.07
CA LYS A 92 7.59 6.11 16.94
C LYS A 92 8.01 6.27 18.40
N ASP A 93 8.96 5.46 18.86
CA ASP A 93 9.41 5.42 20.25
C ASP A 93 10.64 6.30 20.53
N ASP A 94 11.50 6.52 19.52
CA ASP A 94 12.75 7.29 19.65
C ASP A 94 12.59 8.79 19.31
N GLY A 95 11.43 9.16 18.77
CA GLY A 95 11.14 10.50 18.27
C GLY A 95 11.53 10.69 16.80
N VAL A 96 10.77 11.55 16.11
CA VAL A 96 11.02 11.87 14.69
C VAL A 96 12.25 12.78 14.58
N GLY A 97 13.25 12.32 13.82
CA GLY A 97 14.46 13.06 13.49
C GLY A 97 14.72 13.14 11.99
N SER A 98 15.91 13.61 11.64
CA SER A 98 16.37 13.67 10.25
C SER A 98 17.82 13.22 10.15
N CYS A 99 18.17 12.60 9.03
CA CYS A 99 19.51 12.10 8.76
C CYS A 99 19.93 12.37 7.31
N MET A 100 21.20 12.13 7.03
CA MET A 100 21.78 12.11 5.70
C MET A 100 22.10 10.67 5.29
N ARG A 101 21.81 10.32 4.03
CA ARG A 101 22.09 9.00 3.46
C ARG A 101 22.86 9.18 2.16
N LEU A 102 24.19 9.21 2.26
CA LEU A 102 25.08 9.76 1.23
C LEU A 102 24.96 9.07 -0.14
N LYS A 103 24.61 7.78 -0.19
CA LYS A 103 24.38 7.04 -1.44
C LYS A 103 22.97 7.27 -1.96
N LEU A 104 21.96 7.19 -1.08
CA LEU A 104 20.55 7.39 -1.44
C LEU A 104 20.27 8.83 -1.94
N SER A 105 21.00 9.83 -1.44
CA SER A 105 20.93 11.22 -1.90
C SER A 105 21.38 11.41 -3.36
N LYS A 106 21.93 10.39 -4.03
CA LYS A 106 22.22 10.40 -5.48
C LYS A 106 21.08 9.90 -6.35
N VAL A 107 20.03 9.34 -5.75
CA VAL A 107 18.89 8.78 -6.49
C VAL A 107 17.91 9.88 -6.85
N ASN A 108 17.54 9.95 -8.12
CA ASN A 108 16.66 11.00 -8.65
C ASN A 108 15.18 10.71 -8.41
N HIS A 109 14.37 11.75 -8.59
CA HIS A 109 12.93 11.68 -8.37
C HIS A 109 12.12 11.18 -9.57
N SER A 110 11.08 10.39 -9.31
CA SER A 110 9.92 10.20 -10.19
C SER A 110 8.61 10.22 -9.40
N CYS A 111 7.54 10.79 -9.98
CA CYS A 111 6.18 10.72 -9.44
C CYS A 111 5.51 9.35 -9.67
N SER A 112 6.18 8.45 -10.41
CA SER A 112 5.91 7.02 -10.55
C SER A 112 7.26 6.30 -10.47
N PRO A 113 7.77 6.07 -9.25
CA PRO A 113 9.11 5.51 -9.04
C PRO A 113 9.17 4.02 -9.36
N ASN A 114 10.39 3.53 -9.64
CA ASN A 114 10.69 2.11 -9.85
C ASN A 114 11.49 1.50 -8.69
N ALA A 115 11.92 2.31 -7.71
CA ALA A 115 12.54 1.87 -6.47
C ALA A 115 11.95 2.57 -5.24
N ASP A 116 12.10 1.95 -4.07
CA ASP A 116 11.65 2.49 -2.78
C ASP A 116 12.68 2.24 -1.66
N CYS A 117 12.66 3.08 -0.64
CA CYS A 117 13.58 3.04 0.49
C CYS A 117 12.92 2.41 1.72
N LEU A 118 13.53 1.36 2.27
CA LEU A 118 13.03 0.66 3.45
C LEU A 118 14.06 0.65 4.60
N GLU A 119 13.60 0.95 5.81
CA GLU A 119 14.39 0.88 7.05
C GLU A 119 14.09 -0.40 7.81
N VAL A 120 15.11 -1.23 8.02
CA VAL A 120 14.94 -2.65 8.37
C VAL A 120 16.22 -3.28 8.87
N VAL A 121 16.10 -4.53 9.35
CA VAL A 121 17.22 -5.41 9.66
C VAL A 121 17.33 -6.49 8.59
N SER A 122 18.46 -6.55 7.88
CA SER A 122 18.78 -7.65 6.95
C SER A 122 20.04 -8.37 7.44
N ASP A 123 20.00 -9.70 7.52
CA ASP A 123 21.09 -10.54 8.03
C ASP A 123 21.61 -10.10 9.42
N GLY A 124 20.69 -9.67 10.29
CA GLY A 124 21.01 -9.18 11.63
C GLY A 124 21.62 -7.78 11.68
N VAL A 125 21.74 -7.08 10.54
CA VAL A 125 22.29 -5.73 10.48
C VAL A 125 21.21 -4.71 10.10
N PRO A 126 20.89 -3.73 10.96
CA PRO A 126 20.01 -2.63 10.60
C PRO A 126 20.63 -1.79 9.47
N GLY A 127 19.78 -1.26 8.62
CA GLY A 127 20.20 -0.38 7.54
C GLY A 127 19.02 0.14 6.73
N VAL A 128 19.36 1.00 5.78
CA VAL A 128 18.39 1.54 4.83
C VAL A 128 18.69 0.92 3.47
N PHE A 129 17.69 0.28 2.89
CA PHE A 129 17.83 -0.48 1.66
C PHE A 129 16.98 0.15 0.58
N LEU A 130 17.59 0.36 -0.58
CA LEU A 130 16.89 0.71 -1.80
C LEU A 130 16.49 -0.59 -2.51
N ILE A 131 15.19 -0.80 -2.70
CA ILE A 131 14.66 -2.00 -3.34
C ILE A 131 13.96 -1.65 -4.65
N ALA A 132 14.06 -2.53 -5.64
CA ALA A 132 13.27 -2.42 -6.86
C ALA A 132 11.79 -2.75 -6.58
N ILE A 133 10.87 -1.84 -6.92
CA ILE A 133 9.42 -2.04 -6.80
C ILE A 133 8.74 -2.29 -8.16
N GLN A 134 9.52 -2.21 -9.23
CA GLN A 134 9.19 -2.59 -10.61
C GLN A 134 10.41 -3.28 -11.23
N ASP A 135 10.23 -4.01 -12.33
CA ASP A 135 11.39 -4.44 -13.12
C ASP A 135 12.11 -3.20 -13.68
N ILE A 136 13.44 -3.17 -13.57
CA ILE A 136 14.30 -2.09 -14.09
C ILE A 136 15.23 -2.71 -15.13
N LEU A 137 15.19 -2.20 -16.36
CA LEU A 137 16.02 -2.69 -17.44
C LEU A 137 17.46 -2.13 -17.35
N PRO A 138 18.44 -2.79 -18.00
CA PRO A 138 19.79 -2.23 -18.09
C PRO A 138 19.76 -0.80 -18.63
N GLU A 139 20.60 0.07 -18.08
CA GLU A 139 20.70 1.50 -18.40
C GLU A 139 19.51 2.38 -18.00
N GLU A 140 18.42 1.82 -17.47
CA GLU A 140 17.33 2.62 -16.92
C GLU A 140 17.76 3.35 -15.64
N GLU A 141 17.22 4.55 -15.46
CA GLU A 141 17.45 5.34 -14.24
C GLU A 141 16.66 4.72 -13.07
N ILE A 142 17.32 4.58 -11.94
CA ILE A 142 16.74 4.13 -10.68
C ILE A 142 16.19 5.36 -9.97
N LEU A 143 14.90 5.34 -9.67
CA LEU A 143 14.12 6.52 -9.30
C LEU A 143 13.29 6.24 -8.06
N ILE A 144 13.31 7.17 -7.11
CA ILE A 144 12.49 7.16 -5.88
C ILE A 144 11.49 8.31 -5.88
N SER A 145 10.52 8.26 -4.97
CA SER A 145 9.74 9.46 -4.65
C SER A 145 10.40 10.26 -3.53
N TYR A 146 10.58 11.57 -3.72
CA TYR A 146 11.11 12.45 -2.67
C TYR A 146 10.07 12.76 -1.58
N ASN A 147 8.79 12.52 -1.88
CA ASN A 147 7.70 12.59 -0.94
C ASN A 147 6.55 11.75 -1.48
N ASP A 148 6.53 10.48 -1.09
CA ASP A 148 5.58 9.51 -1.63
C ASP A 148 4.14 9.93 -1.33
N ASP A 149 3.82 10.33 -0.10
CA ASP A 149 2.47 10.75 0.29
C ASP A 149 1.93 11.92 -0.55
N TYR A 150 2.76 12.94 -0.79
CA TYR A 150 2.37 14.09 -1.61
C TYR A 150 2.28 13.74 -3.09
N THR A 151 3.33 13.15 -3.63
CA THR A 151 3.42 12.92 -5.07
C THR A 151 2.39 11.89 -5.55
N ARG A 152 2.06 10.87 -4.74
CA ARG A 152 1.03 9.86 -5.03
C ARG A 152 -0.38 10.42 -5.18
N SER A 153 -0.69 11.53 -4.52
CA SER A 153 -2.07 12.01 -4.35
C SER A 153 -2.35 13.39 -4.96
N MET A 154 -1.31 14.17 -5.27
CA MET A 154 -1.47 15.48 -5.91
C MET A 154 -1.56 15.41 -7.42
N ASP A 155 -2.23 16.40 -8.03
CA ASP A 155 -2.21 16.61 -9.48
C ASP A 155 -0.85 17.14 -9.98
N ARG A 156 -0.63 17.08 -11.29
CA ARG A 156 0.65 17.40 -11.93
C ARG A 156 1.13 18.82 -11.61
N SER A 157 0.22 19.78 -11.60
CA SER A 157 0.55 21.18 -11.32
C SER A 157 1.13 21.32 -9.92
N ASN A 158 0.44 20.76 -8.92
CA ASN A 158 0.87 20.83 -7.53
C ASN A 158 2.18 20.06 -7.29
N ARG A 159 2.35 18.86 -7.89
CA ARG A 159 3.61 18.09 -7.80
C ARG A 159 4.79 18.90 -8.34
N ARG A 160 4.64 19.49 -9.52
CA ARG A 160 5.71 20.28 -10.16
C ARG A 160 6.03 21.55 -9.39
N GLN A 161 5.01 22.25 -8.91
CA GLN A 161 5.22 23.45 -8.12
C GLN A 161 5.96 23.13 -6.81
N TRP A 162 5.57 22.06 -6.13
CA TRP A 162 6.25 21.61 -4.91
C TRP A 162 7.71 21.22 -5.19
N LEU A 163 7.96 20.40 -6.21
CA LEU A 163 9.33 20.00 -6.58
C LEU A 163 10.19 21.19 -7.01
N SER A 164 9.63 22.12 -7.78
CA SER A 164 10.32 23.34 -8.18
C SER A 164 10.68 24.19 -6.96
N LYS A 165 9.74 24.33 -6.01
CA LYS A 165 9.97 25.14 -4.81
C LYS A 165 10.96 24.52 -3.83
N CYS A 166 10.93 23.20 -3.65
CA CYS A 166 11.75 22.52 -2.64
C CYS A 166 13.11 22.10 -3.19
N PHE A 167 13.16 21.69 -4.46
CA PHE A 167 14.35 21.08 -5.08
C PHE A 167 14.87 21.86 -6.29
N GLY A 168 14.11 22.81 -6.84
CA GLY A 168 14.62 23.70 -7.90
C GLY A 168 14.56 23.10 -9.31
N PHE A 169 13.72 22.08 -9.54
CA PHE A 169 13.56 21.49 -10.87
C PHE A 169 12.08 21.27 -11.23
N GLU A 170 11.80 21.26 -12.53
CA GLU A 170 10.50 20.89 -13.07
C GLU A 170 10.48 19.40 -13.45
N CYS A 171 9.58 18.62 -12.84
CA CYS A 171 9.51 17.18 -13.08
C CYS A 171 8.95 16.84 -14.47
N ASN A 172 9.69 16.03 -15.24
CA ASN A 172 9.30 15.50 -16.55
C ASN A 172 9.13 13.97 -16.59
N CYS A 173 9.07 13.30 -15.43
CA CYS A 173 8.92 11.84 -15.36
C CYS A 173 7.68 11.35 -16.13
N SER A 174 7.56 10.03 -16.33
CA SER A 174 6.43 9.41 -17.06
C SER A 174 5.06 9.91 -16.60
N ALA A 175 4.85 10.09 -15.29
CA ALA A 175 3.60 10.60 -14.72
C ALA A 175 3.39 12.13 -14.86
N CYS A 176 4.42 12.90 -15.20
CA CYS A 176 4.36 14.34 -15.45
C CYS A 176 4.54 14.70 -16.94
N GLY A 177 4.80 13.72 -17.79
CA GLY A 177 4.98 13.83 -19.23
C GLY A 177 3.68 14.19 -19.97
N PRO A 178 3.72 14.20 -21.32
CA PRO A 178 2.63 14.71 -22.15
C PRO A 178 1.41 13.78 -22.30
N ALA A 179 1.49 12.51 -21.88
CA ALA A 179 0.39 11.56 -22.05
C ALA A 179 -0.63 11.64 -20.90
N ASP A 180 -1.91 11.79 -21.23
CA ASP A 180 -3.10 11.62 -20.39
C ASP A 180 -3.05 12.26 -18.98
N VAL A 181 -2.46 13.45 -18.88
CA VAL A 181 -2.36 14.23 -17.63
C VAL A 181 -3.71 14.41 -16.94
N SER A 182 -4.79 14.67 -17.69
CA SER A 182 -6.13 14.90 -17.11
C SER A 182 -6.69 13.66 -16.43
N ILE A 183 -6.44 12.46 -16.98
CA ILE A 183 -6.90 11.19 -16.40
C ILE A 183 -6.07 10.86 -15.16
N SER A 184 -4.74 11.04 -15.22
CA SER A 184 -3.87 10.85 -14.06
C SER A 184 -4.24 11.81 -12.93
N ASP A 185 -4.47 13.09 -13.24
CA ASP A 185 -4.87 14.10 -12.26
C ASP A 185 -6.23 13.74 -11.62
N ALA A 186 -7.19 13.26 -12.41
CA ALA A 186 -8.48 12.79 -11.88
C ALA A 186 -8.30 11.60 -10.93
N ARG A 187 -7.49 10.60 -11.29
CA ARG A 187 -7.23 9.43 -10.44
C ARG A 187 -6.50 9.81 -9.15
N ARG A 188 -5.48 10.69 -9.22
CA ARG A 188 -4.73 11.13 -8.03
C ARG A 188 -5.59 11.96 -7.08
N ARG A 189 -6.50 12.80 -7.59
CA ARG A 189 -7.51 13.48 -6.76
C ARG A 189 -8.43 12.49 -6.03
N ILE A 190 -8.82 11.39 -6.69
CA ILE A 190 -9.61 10.33 -6.04
C ILE A 190 -8.76 9.57 -5.01
N ILE A 191 -7.50 9.26 -5.31
CA ILE A 191 -6.55 8.65 -4.35
C ILE A 191 -6.44 9.52 -3.09
N PHE A 192 -6.23 10.83 -3.25
CA PHE A 192 -6.17 11.78 -2.14
C PHE A 192 -7.42 11.72 -1.25
N ALA A 193 -8.59 11.75 -1.90
CA ALA A 193 -9.88 11.61 -1.23
C ALA A 193 -10.00 10.30 -0.42
N LEU A 194 -9.70 9.16 -1.06
CA LEU A 194 -9.82 7.85 -0.43
C LEU A 194 -8.82 7.66 0.72
N GLU A 195 -7.60 8.19 0.58
CA GLU A 195 -6.57 8.21 1.64
C GLU A 195 -7.03 9.01 2.86
N ALA A 196 -7.59 10.21 2.66
CA ALA A 196 -8.12 11.03 3.74
C ALA A 196 -9.28 10.34 4.49
N LEU A 197 -10.23 9.76 3.74
CA LEU A 197 -11.35 8.99 4.31
C LEU A 197 -10.86 7.79 5.13
N ARG A 198 -9.84 7.08 4.63
CA ARG A 198 -9.23 5.93 5.31
C ARG A 198 -8.56 6.34 6.62
N MET A 199 -7.79 7.42 6.61
CA MET A 199 -7.05 7.87 7.80
C MET A 199 -7.93 8.60 8.82
N LYS A 200 -9.19 8.92 8.48
CA LYS A 200 -10.07 9.80 9.29
C LYS A 200 -9.40 11.14 9.61
N ARG A 201 -8.50 11.58 8.74
CA ARG A 201 -7.76 12.83 8.88
C ARG A 201 -8.42 13.88 8.00
N ASN A 202 -8.31 15.14 8.42
CA ASN A 202 -8.66 16.21 7.52
C ASN A 202 -7.69 16.15 6.33
N PRO A 203 -8.15 16.14 5.06
CA PRO A 203 -7.27 16.12 3.90
C PRO A 203 -6.24 17.28 3.92
N THR A 204 -6.54 18.38 4.61
CA THR A 204 -5.59 19.49 4.84
C THR A 204 -4.45 19.17 5.79
N GLU A 205 -4.50 18.07 6.56
CA GLU A 205 -3.40 17.60 7.42
C GLU A 205 -2.35 16.80 6.64
N TYR A 206 -2.71 16.20 5.50
CA TYR A 206 -1.74 15.63 4.54
C TYR A 206 -0.86 16.72 3.92
N LEU A 207 -1.35 17.95 3.88
CA LEU A 207 -0.60 19.15 3.52
C LEU A 207 0.28 19.64 4.70
N ASN A 208 0.97 18.70 5.35
CA ASN A 208 1.83 19.01 6.48
C ASN A 208 2.89 20.08 6.10
N PRO A 209 2.90 21.27 6.73
CA PRO A 209 3.55 22.49 6.22
C PRO A 209 5.09 22.50 6.25
N TYR A 210 5.75 21.42 6.66
CA TYR A 210 7.16 21.50 7.06
C TYR A 210 8.15 21.59 5.90
N ASN A 211 7.74 21.13 4.71
CA ASN A 211 8.53 21.29 3.47
C ASN A 211 7.76 22.05 2.37
N ALA A 212 6.51 22.43 2.61
CA ALA A 212 5.66 23.12 1.65
C ALA A 212 5.13 24.41 2.25
N GLU A 213 5.91 25.48 2.14
CA GLU A 213 5.35 26.82 2.14
C GLU A 213 4.47 27.00 0.88
N SER A 214 3.29 26.38 0.79
CA SER A 214 2.16 26.89 0.01
C SER A 214 0.99 25.92 0.05
N ARG A 215 -0.13 26.41 0.57
CA ARG A 215 -1.45 25.81 0.50
C ARG A 215 -2.01 25.99 -0.91
N ILE A 216 -2.19 24.92 -1.68
CA ILE A 216 -3.07 24.95 -2.86
C ILE A 216 -3.80 23.60 -2.95
N ILE A 217 -4.91 23.48 -2.23
CA ILE A 217 -5.98 22.53 -2.58
C ILE A 217 -7.31 23.28 -2.52
N ASP A 218 -8.14 23.04 -3.53
CA ASP A 218 -9.52 23.53 -3.65
C ASP A 218 -10.36 23.07 -2.43
N PRO A 219 -10.90 24.00 -1.62
CA PRO A 219 -11.71 23.68 -0.45
C PRO A 219 -12.95 22.82 -0.73
N SER A 220 -13.48 22.84 -1.97
CA SER A 220 -14.70 22.10 -2.33
C SER A 220 -14.51 20.57 -2.32
N ALA A 221 -13.28 20.08 -2.54
CA ALA A 221 -12.97 18.65 -2.44
C ALA A 221 -13.02 18.12 -1.00
N ILE A 222 -12.85 18.99 0.00
CA ILE A 222 -12.82 18.63 1.42
C ILE A 222 -14.23 18.34 1.94
N GLU A 223 -15.24 19.07 1.45
CA GLU A 223 -16.62 18.96 1.92
C GLU A 223 -17.26 17.60 1.56
N LEU A 224 -16.86 17.00 0.42
CA LEU A 224 -17.27 15.64 0.02
C LEU A 224 -16.66 14.54 0.92
N LEU A 225 -15.55 14.84 1.61
CA LEU A 225 -14.74 13.89 2.39
C LEU A 225 -15.05 13.89 3.88
N MET A 226 -15.82 14.85 4.37
CA MET A 226 -16.21 14.95 5.78
C MET A 226 -17.39 14.03 6.17
N ALA A 227 -17.92 13.24 5.23
CA ALA A 227 -18.89 12.20 5.55
C ALA A 227 -18.22 11.06 6.33
N ARG A 228 -18.68 10.78 7.56
CA ARG A 228 -18.21 9.63 8.35
C ARG A 228 -18.45 8.34 7.55
N PRO A 229 -17.41 7.59 7.17
CA PRO A 229 -17.60 6.32 6.47
C PRO A 229 -18.38 5.37 7.36
N ASP A 230 -19.52 4.85 6.89
CA ASP A 230 -20.06 3.61 7.45
C ASP A 230 -19.13 2.44 7.10
N PHE A 231 -19.23 1.35 7.84
CA PHE A 231 -18.36 0.19 7.68
C PHE A 231 -18.49 -0.47 6.30
N GLU A 232 -19.68 -0.45 5.69
CA GLU A 232 -19.94 -1.02 4.36
C GLU A 232 -19.15 -0.27 3.27
N ARG A 233 -19.11 1.07 3.36
CA ARG A 233 -18.35 1.93 2.44
C ARG A 233 -16.83 1.79 2.57
N THR A 234 -16.31 1.45 3.76
CA THR A 234 -14.85 1.34 3.94
C THR A 234 -14.22 0.29 3.03
N THR A 235 -14.87 -0.86 2.81
CA THR A 235 -14.39 -1.90 1.89
C THR A 235 -14.30 -1.39 0.46
N ALA A 236 -15.34 -0.69 -0.01
CA ALA A 236 -15.33 -0.09 -1.34
C ALA A 236 -14.21 0.95 -1.49
N TYR A 237 -13.92 1.75 -0.46
CA TYR A 237 -12.85 2.74 -0.50
C TYR A 237 -11.46 2.10 -0.64
N HIS A 238 -11.19 1.03 0.11
CA HIS A 238 -9.92 0.31 0.00
C HIS A 238 -9.77 -0.39 -1.36
N TYR A 239 -10.85 -0.99 -1.87
CA TYR A 239 -10.87 -1.60 -3.20
C TYR A 239 -10.59 -0.57 -4.29
N LEU A 240 -11.32 0.56 -4.30
CA LEU A 240 -11.13 1.64 -5.26
C LEU A 240 -9.71 2.21 -5.17
N LEU A 241 -9.21 2.43 -3.96
CA LEU A 241 -7.85 2.93 -3.74
C LEU A 241 -6.81 1.99 -4.37
N ALA A 242 -6.90 0.69 -4.14
CA ALA A 242 -5.98 -0.28 -4.72
C ALA A 242 -6.00 -0.24 -6.27
N ASN A 243 -7.19 -0.16 -6.87
CA ASN A 243 -7.33 -0.07 -8.34
C ASN A 243 -6.76 1.24 -8.90
N PHE A 244 -7.01 2.37 -8.23
CA PHE A 244 -6.47 3.66 -8.69
C PHE A 244 -4.95 3.73 -8.56
N LEU A 245 -4.37 3.18 -7.49
CA LEU A 245 -2.92 3.09 -7.34
C LEU A 245 -2.28 2.24 -8.44
N GLU A 246 -2.86 1.08 -8.76
CA GLU A 246 -2.41 0.24 -9.88
C GLU A 246 -2.52 0.98 -11.22
N ALA A 247 -3.66 1.62 -11.48
CA ALA A 247 -3.90 2.35 -12.73
C ALA A 247 -2.98 3.56 -12.90
N GLU A 248 -2.49 4.14 -11.80
CA GLU A 248 -1.49 5.21 -11.80
C GLU A 248 -0.05 4.72 -11.97
N GLY A 249 0.17 3.40 -12.05
CA GLY A 249 1.51 2.82 -12.11
C GLY A 249 2.33 3.10 -10.86
N LEU A 250 1.67 3.35 -9.72
CA LEU A 250 2.32 3.48 -8.43
C LEU A 250 2.52 2.05 -7.92
N GLY A 251 3.70 1.46 -8.11
CA GLY A 251 3.99 0.08 -7.74
C GLY A 251 4.30 -0.14 -6.26
N GLY A 252 4.79 -1.33 -5.92
CA GLY A 252 5.37 -1.63 -4.61
C GLY A 252 4.40 -2.01 -3.50
N SER A 253 4.88 -1.87 -2.25
CA SER A 253 4.24 -2.36 -1.03
C SER A 253 2.92 -1.64 -0.76
N ASN A 254 2.84 -0.36 -1.12
CA ASN A 254 1.66 0.47 -0.94
C ASN A 254 0.42 -0.10 -1.63
N VAL A 255 0.55 -0.64 -2.85
CA VAL A 255 -0.58 -1.27 -3.56
C VAL A 255 -0.95 -2.60 -2.94
N GLY A 256 0.06 -3.43 -2.63
CA GLY A 256 -0.16 -4.70 -1.94
C GLY A 256 -0.87 -4.50 -0.59
N VAL A 257 -0.49 -3.46 0.15
CA VAL A 257 -1.13 -3.05 1.41
C VAL A 257 -2.55 -2.54 1.17
N ALA A 258 -2.82 -1.79 0.10
CA ALA A 258 -4.18 -1.36 -0.24
C ALA A 258 -5.10 -2.56 -0.53
N TRP A 259 -4.64 -3.54 -1.32
CA TRP A 259 -5.36 -4.79 -1.55
C TRP A 259 -5.55 -5.62 -0.30
N LYS A 260 -4.50 -5.73 0.54
CA LYS A 260 -4.60 -6.40 1.84
C LYS A 260 -5.70 -5.78 2.67
N ASN A 261 -5.72 -4.46 2.78
CA ASN A 261 -6.73 -3.75 3.56
C ASN A 261 -8.14 -3.95 2.98
N ALA A 262 -8.30 -3.97 1.65
CA ALA A 262 -9.58 -4.29 1.01
C ALA A 262 -10.05 -5.70 1.37
N ALA A 263 -9.15 -6.69 1.29
CA ALA A 263 -9.44 -8.08 1.64
C ALA A 263 -9.80 -8.22 3.13
N VAL A 264 -9.04 -7.60 4.04
CA VAL A 264 -9.32 -7.62 5.49
C VAL A 264 -10.68 -7.00 5.81
N LYS A 265 -11.04 -5.89 5.16
CA LYS A 265 -12.36 -5.27 5.40
C LYS A 265 -13.50 -6.12 4.85
N MET A 266 -13.32 -6.76 3.69
CA MET A 266 -14.28 -7.74 3.17
C MET A 266 -14.40 -8.95 4.10
N TYR A 267 -13.27 -9.48 4.61
CA TYR A 267 -13.25 -10.57 5.58
C TYR A 267 -14.04 -10.21 6.84
N ASN A 268 -13.79 -9.03 7.43
CA ASN A 268 -14.53 -8.60 8.62
C ASN A 268 -16.03 -8.47 8.34
N GLN A 269 -16.44 -7.99 7.16
CA GLN A 269 -17.86 -7.97 6.77
C GLN A 269 -18.49 -9.38 6.72
N ILE A 270 -17.74 -10.38 6.25
CA ILE A 270 -18.18 -11.77 6.21
C ILE A 270 -18.21 -12.38 7.62
N SER A 271 -17.15 -12.15 8.40
CA SER A 271 -16.89 -12.71 9.73
C SER A 271 -17.81 -12.12 10.80
N ASP A 272 -17.84 -10.79 10.96
CA ASP A 272 -18.58 -10.09 12.02
C ASP A 272 -20.11 -10.27 11.88
N ALA A 273 -20.55 -10.63 10.68
CA ALA A 273 -21.94 -10.89 10.41
C ALA A 273 -22.46 -12.07 11.24
N GLU A 274 -21.65 -13.10 11.55
CA GLU A 274 -22.01 -14.32 12.32
C GLU A 274 -23.50 -14.68 12.23
N ASN A 275 -24.02 -14.74 11.01
CA ASN A 275 -25.45 -14.74 10.75
C ASN A 275 -25.93 -16.03 10.10
N GLY A 276 -25.09 -17.07 10.08
CA GLY A 276 -25.38 -18.31 9.39
C GLY A 276 -25.66 -18.11 7.90
N ILE A 277 -25.11 -17.06 7.31
CA ILE A 277 -25.15 -16.80 5.86
C ILE A 277 -23.71 -16.73 5.37
N ILE A 278 -23.39 -17.51 4.34
CA ILE A 278 -22.14 -17.43 3.60
C ILE A 278 -22.42 -16.66 2.31
N PRO A 279 -22.01 -15.38 2.23
CA PRO A 279 -22.19 -14.58 1.02
C PRO A 279 -21.12 -14.93 -0.02
N LEU A 280 -21.43 -15.83 -0.96
CA LEU A 280 -20.44 -16.43 -1.86
C LEU A 280 -19.74 -15.40 -2.75
N ARG A 281 -20.45 -14.38 -3.23
CA ARG A 281 -19.87 -13.32 -4.07
C ARG A 281 -18.82 -12.50 -3.31
N GLN A 282 -19.10 -12.17 -2.06
CA GLN A 282 -18.19 -11.45 -1.16
C GLN A 282 -16.96 -12.31 -0.83
N VAL A 283 -17.15 -13.62 -0.60
CA VAL A 283 -16.02 -14.54 -0.40
C VAL A 283 -15.15 -14.62 -1.65
N LYS A 284 -15.72 -14.73 -2.86
CA LYS A 284 -14.96 -14.69 -4.12
C LYS A 284 -14.11 -13.41 -4.21
N ASN A 285 -14.71 -12.25 -3.96
CA ASN A 285 -14.01 -10.97 -3.96
C ASN A 285 -12.86 -10.95 -2.93
N PHE A 286 -13.13 -11.37 -1.69
CA PHE A 286 -12.11 -11.50 -0.65
C PHE A 286 -10.91 -12.34 -1.10
N LEU A 287 -11.17 -13.53 -1.66
CA LEU A 287 -10.11 -14.45 -2.11
C LEU A 287 -9.28 -13.84 -3.25
N VAL A 288 -9.92 -13.21 -4.24
CA VAL A 288 -9.21 -12.54 -5.35
C VAL A 288 -8.35 -11.39 -4.84
N TRP A 289 -8.89 -10.55 -3.96
CA TRP A 289 -8.17 -9.39 -3.42
C TRP A 289 -7.01 -9.81 -2.52
N LEU A 290 -7.21 -10.86 -1.71
CA LEU A 290 -6.15 -11.43 -0.87
C LEU A 290 -5.03 -12.03 -1.71
N ALA A 291 -5.37 -12.76 -2.78
CA ALA A 291 -4.39 -13.30 -3.73
C ALA A 291 -3.60 -12.19 -4.44
N ARG A 292 -4.28 -11.10 -4.84
CA ARG A 292 -3.62 -9.93 -5.44
C ARG A 292 -2.66 -9.26 -4.46
N ALA A 293 -3.08 -9.07 -3.21
CA ALA A 293 -2.24 -8.55 -2.14
C ALA A 293 -0.99 -9.42 -1.94
N LYS A 294 -1.18 -10.74 -1.83
CA LYS A 294 -0.10 -11.72 -1.66
C LYS A 294 0.89 -11.68 -2.81
N GLN A 295 0.41 -11.65 -4.05
CA GLN A 295 1.27 -11.57 -5.22
C GLN A 295 2.21 -10.36 -5.14
N MET A 296 1.68 -9.19 -4.79
CA MET A 296 2.46 -7.94 -4.73
C MET A 296 3.41 -7.89 -3.53
N ILE A 297 2.93 -8.30 -2.35
CA ILE A 297 3.74 -8.30 -1.12
C ILE A 297 4.89 -9.32 -1.22
N LEU A 298 4.62 -10.51 -1.76
CA LEU A 298 5.66 -11.55 -1.93
C LEU A 298 6.57 -11.30 -3.12
N ALA A 299 6.15 -10.53 -4.13
CA ALA A 299 7.01 -10.14 -5.23
C ALA A 299 8.23 -9.32 -4.77
N MET A 300 8.17 -8.72 -3.58
CA MET A 300 9.31 -8.06 -2.96
C MET A 300 10.41 -9.03 -2.49
N ARG A 301 10.16 -10.36 -2.50
CA ARG A 301 11.15 -11.44 -2.29
C ARG A 301 12.00 -11.29 -1.03
N TRP A 302 11.42 -10.74 0.03
CA TRP A 302 12.24 -10.36 1.18
C TRP A 302 11.71 -10.90 2.50
N ASP A 303 12.44 -11.90 2.99
CA ASP A 303 12.14 -12.68 4.19
C ASP A 303 12.24 -11.87 5.50
N GLY A 304 12.81 -10.67 5.44
CA GLY A 304 13.00 -9.76 6.58
C GLY A 304 11.97 -8.64 6.71
N HIS A 305 11.05 -8.45 5.74
CA HIS A 305 10.06 -7.38 5.86
C HIS A 305 9.06 -7.72 6.98
N PRO A 306 8.92 -6.90 8.05
CA PRO A 306 7.99 -7.19 9.14
C PRO A 306 6.54 -7.32 8.65
N ASP A 307 6.18 -6.59 7.60
CA ASP A 307 4.85 -6.72 6.97
C ASP A 307 4.61 -8.03 6.21
N VAL A 308 5.64 -8.75 5.73
CA VAL A 308 5.46 -10.02 5.00
C VAL A 308 5.06 -11.13 5.97
N ALA A 309 5.83 -11.33 7.04
CA ALA A 309 5.51 -12.34 8.05
C ALA A 309 4.14 -12.07 8.70
N ARG A 310 3.88 -10.81 9.09
CA ARG A 310 2.59 -10.37 9.62
C ARG A 310 1.45 -10.58 8.63
N PHE A 311 1.69 -10.33 7.35
CA PHE A 311 0.69 -10.58 6.31
C PHE A 311 0.38 -12.07 6.17
N LEU A 312 1.40 -12.93 6.10
CA LEU A 312 1.21 -14.38 5.94
C LEU A 312 0.49 -15.00 7.14
N GLU A 313 0.81 -14.55 8.36
CA GLU A 313 0.09 -14.96 9.57
C GLU A 313 -1.39 -14.55 9.50
N GLN A 314 -1.66 -13.28 9.15
CA GLN A 314 -3.02 -12.76 9.02
C GLN A 314 -3.80 -13.47 7.90
N GLU A 315 -3.15 -13.72 6.76
CA GLU A 315 -3.70 -14.47 5.63
C GLU A 315 -4.13 -15.87 6.07
N SER A 316 -3.21 -16.60 6.73
CA SER A 316 -3.47 -17.95 7.23
C SER A 316 -4.66 -17.97 8.20
N ALA A 317 -4.70 -17.05 9.16
CA ALA A 317 -5.80 -16.94 10.11
C ALA A 317 -7.15 -16.68 9.44
N MET A 318 -7.22 -15.77 8.46
CA MET A 318 -8.45 -15.48 7.73
C MET A 318 -8.91 -16.68 6.88
N LEU A 319 -7.98 -17.35 6.21
CA LEU A 319 -8.29 -18.53 5.38
C LEU A 319 -8.74 -19.73 6.21
N GLN A 320 -8.30 -19.85 7.46
CA GLN A 320 -8.70 -20.92 8.38
C GLN A 320 -10.03 -20.68 9.09
N SER A 321 -10.67 -19.52 8.90
CA SER A 321 -11.95 -19.23 9.57
C SER A 321 -13.07 -20.14 9.04
N GLY A 322 -13.99 -20.54 9.91
CA GLY A 322 -14.98 -21.57 9.57
C GLY A 322 -15.86 -21.22 8.37
N TYR A 323 -16.40 -20.00 8.33
CA TYR A 323 -17.24 -19.53 7.21
C TYR A 323 -16.45 -19.53 5.87
N ILE A 324 -15.18 -19.11 5.91
CA ILE A 324 -14.31 -19.06 4.74
C ILE A 324 -13.94 -20.48 4.28
N GLN A 325 -13.61 -21.38 5.20
CA GLN A 325 -13.32 -22.79 4.90
C GLN A 325 -14.49 -23.50 4.20
N VAL A 326 -15.72 -23.34 4.72
CA VAL A 326 -16.91 -23.90 4.08
C VAL A 326 -17.10 -23.35 2.67
N ALA A 327 -16.91 -22.05 2.49
CA ALA A 327 -17.05 -21.38 1.19
C ALA A 327 -15.97 -21.82 0.19
N ILE A 328 -14.70 -21.91 0.59
CA ILE A 328 -13.58 -22.38 -0.25
C ILE A 328 -13.87 -23.81 -0.74
N ASN A 329 -14.20 -24.72 0.19
CA ASN A 329 -14.49 -26.11 -0.16
C ASN A 329 -15.65 -26.25 -1.15
N PHE A 330 -16.66 -25.36 -1.07
CA PHE A 330 -17.74 -25.31 -2.04
C PHE A 330 -17.27 -24.83 -3.42
N LEU A 331 -16.56 -23.70 -3.46
CA LEU A 331 -16.09 -23.08 -4.71
C LEU A 331 -15.10 -23.98 -5.47
N GLU A 332 -14.20 -24.68 -4.76
CA GLU A 332 -13.25 -25.61 -5.38
C GLU A 332 -13.93 -26.83 -6.01
N ARG A 333 -14.93 -27.40 -5.33
CA ARG A 333 -15.72 -28.52 -5.86
C ARG A 333 -16.50 -28.12 -7.10
N LYS A 334 -17.10 -26.92 -7.11
CA LYS A 334 -17.80 -26.38 -8.28
C LYS A 334 -16.82 -26.25 -9.45
N ARG A 335 -15.66 -25.61 -9.25
CA ARG A 335 -14.62 -25.48 -10.30
C ARG A 335 -14.22 -26.83 -10.90
N ASN A 336 -14.01 -27.86 -10.07
CA ASN A 336 -13.61 -29.19 -10.55
C ASN A 336 -14.73 -29.92 -11.33
N ARG A 337 -16.00 -29.61 -11.05
CA ARG A 337 -17.15 -30.12 -11.84
C ARG A 337 -17.29 -29.37 -13.16
N ASP A 338 -17.15 -28.05 -13.16
CA ASP A 338 -17.28 -27.21 -14.35
C ASP A 338 -16.13 -27.46 -15.35
N THR A 339 -14.93 -27.83 -14.89
CA THR A 339 -13.86 -28.27 -15.81
C THR A 339 -14.12 -29.65 -16.42
N ALA A 340 -15.04 -30.43 -15.84
CA ALA A 340 -15.40 -31.78 -16.28
C ALA A 340 -16.70 -31.83 -17.11
N ALA A 341 -17.53 -30.79 -17.08
CA ALA A 341 -18.77 -30.67 -17.83
C ALA A 341 -18.73 -29.42 -18.73
N ALA A 342 -18.97 -29.59 -20.04
CA ALA A 342 -19.09 -28.45 -20.95
C ALA A 342 -20.15 -27.47 -20.45
N ALA A 343 -19.79 -26.18 -20.41
CA ALA A 343 -20.52 -25.09 -19.81
C ALA A 343 -21.97 -24.97 -20.32
N ASP A 344 -22.92 -25.46 -19.55
CA ASP A 344 -24.34 -25.15 -19.70
C ASP A 344 -24.90 -24.63 -18.36
N CYS A 345 -25.34 -23.37 -18.40
CA CYS A 345 -26.12 -22.65 -17.41
C CYS A 345 -25.56 -22.65 -15.97
N GLU A 346 -24.60 -21.76 -15.68
CA GLU A 346 -24.19 -21.49 -14.29
C GLU A 346 -25.36 -20.85 -13.51
N GLU A 347 -26.04 -21.64 -12.67
CA GLU A 347 -26.72 -21.05 -11.51
C GLU A 347 -25.64 -20.43 -10.61
N GLU A 348 -25.50 -19.11 -10.68
CA GLU A 348 -24.62 -18.39 -9.76
C GLU A 348 -25.30 -18.32 -8.39
N HIS A 349 -24.92 -19.25 -7.50
CA HIS A 349 -25.34 -19.21 -6.10
C HIS A 349 -24.88 -17.92 -5.44
N PHE A 350 -25.84 -17.09 -5.02
CA PHE A 350 -25.56 -15.79 -4.40
C PHE A 350 -25.05 -15.94 -2.96
N ALA A 351 -25.76 -16.73 -2.14
CA ALA A 351 -25.36 -17.04 -0.78
C ALA A 351 -25.82 -18.46 -0.37
N ILE A 352 -25.28 -18.93 0.75
CA ILE A 352 -25.70 -20.17 1.41
C ILE A 352 -26.21 -19.83 2.80
N THR A 353 -27.31 -20.45 3.23
CA THR A 353 -27.80 -20.37 4.60
C THR A 353 -27.99 -21.76 5.20
N PHE A 354 -28.12 -21.81 6.54
CA PHE A 354 -28.19 -23.05 7.30
C PHE A 354 -29.42 -23.07 8.18
N ARG A 355 -30.11 -24.22 8.25
CA ARG A 355 -31.26 -24.43 9.13
C ARG A 355 -31.18 -25.80 9.80
N ILE A 356 -31.67 -25.87 11.04
CA ILE A 356 -31.87 -27.13 11.74
C ILE A 356 -33.30 -27.58 11.41
N GLU A 357 -33.43 -28.71 10.74
CA GLU A 357 -34.72 -29.28 10.37
C GLU A 357 -35.37 -30.02 11.55
N ALA A 358 -36.62 -30.45 11.38
CA ALA A 358 -37.40 -31.12 12.42
C ALA A 358 -36.76 -32.43 12.95
N ASP A 359 -35.93 -33.08 12.13
CA ASP A 359 -35.14 -34.26 12.50
C ASP A 359 -33.87 -33.92 13.32
N GLY A 360 -33.64 -32.64 13.60
CA GLY A 360 -32.45 -32.16 14.29
C GLY A 360 -31.19 -32.14 13.43
N ILE A 361 -31.26 -32.42 12.13
CA ILE A 361 -30.12 -32.35 11.21
C ILE A 361 -29.98 -30.91 10.70
N ALA A 362 -28.76 -30.38 10.72
CA ALA A 362 -28.48 -29.09 10.11
C ALA A 362 -28.26 -29.30 8.60
N ARG A 363 -28.96 -28.52 7.78
CA ARG A 363 -28.86 -28.58 6.31
C ARG A 363 -28.48 -27.21 5.75
N SER A 364 -27.87 -27.22 4.57
CA SER A 364 -27.43 -26.02 3.87
C SER A 364 -28.26 -25.79 2.60
N PHE A 365 -28.59 -24.54 2.33
CA PHE A 365 -29.48 -24.14 1.23
C PHE A 365 -28.83 -23.01 0.45
N SER A 366 -28.86 -23.09 -0.88
CA SER A 366 -28.55 -21.92 -1.70
C SER A 366 -29.73 -20.97 -1.72
N ILE A 367 -29.44 -19.68 -1.65
CA ILE A 367 -30.43 -18.62 -1.70
C ILE A 367 -30.00 -17.55 -2.70
N GLY A 368 -30.98 -16.94 -3.38
CA GLY A 368 -30.77 -15.79 -4.26
C GLY A 368 -30.62 -14.47 -3.49
N GLU A 369 -30.26 -13.41 -4.20
CA GLU A 369 -30.09 -12.07 -3.63
C GLU A 369 -31.33 -11.53 -2.89
N PRO A 370 -32.57 -11.61 -3.44
CA PRO A 370 -33.75 -11.11 -2.74
C PRO A 370 -34.02 -11.83 -1.41
N GLU A 371 -33.80 -13.14 -1.37
CA GLU A 371 -33.97 -13.95 -0.16
C GLU A 371 -32.90 -13.65 0.88
N CYS A 372 -31.63 -13.54 0.45
CA CYS A 372 -30.53 -13.14 1.32
C CYS A 372 -30.80 -11.78 1.97
N ASN A 373 -31.20 -10.78 1.18
CA ASN A 373 -31.54 -9.45 1.68
C ASN A 373 -32.71 -9.48 2.67
N LYS A 374 -33.73 -10.29 2.40
CA LYS A 374 -34.86 -10.49 3.31
C LYS A 374 -34.44 -11.14 4.63
N LEU A 375 -33.56 -12.15 4.60
CA LEU A 375 -33.03 -12.80 5.80
C LEU A 375 -32.18 -11.84 6.63
N LEU A 376 -31.26 -11.11 6.00
CA LEU A 376 -30.43 -10.10 6.66
C LEU A 376 -31.29 -9.01 7.31
N TRP A 377 -32.31 -8.50 6.61
CA TRP A 377 -33.23 -7.51 7.15
C TRP A 377 -33.97 -8.06 8.38
N LYS A 378 -34.50 -9.28 8.33
CA LYS A 378 -35.16 -9.93 9.47
C LYS A 378 -34.22 -10.09 10.66
N GLN A 379 -32.99 -10.52 10.44
CA GLN A 379 -31.98 -10.69 11.49
C GLN A 379 -31.59 -9.36 12.15
N ARG A 380 -31.61 -8.24 11.41
CA ARG A 380 -31.40 -6.90 11.99
C ARG A 380 -32.55 -6.51 12.92
N GLN A 381 -33.79 -6.89 12.59
CA GLN A 381 -34.96 -6.63 13.43
C GLN A 381 -35.05 -7.57 14.63
N VAL A 382 -34.61 -8.82 14.46
CA VAL A 382 -34.74 -9.89 15.46
C VAL A 382 -33.38 -10.58 15.67
N PRO A 383 -32.55 -10.08 16.60
CA PRO A 383 -31.19 -10.61 16.81
C PRO A 383 -31.11 -12.09 17.22
N SER A 384 -32.18 -12.69 17.75
CA SER A 384 -32.22 -14.13 18.04
C SER A 384 -32.13 -14.98 16.78
N LEU A 385 -32.71 -14.53 15.65
CA LEU A 385 -32.64 -15.23 14.37
C LEU A 385 -31.19 -15.31 13.85
N LYS A 386 -30.38 -14.26 14.09
CA LYS A 386 -28.94 -14.28 13.79
C LYS A 386 -28.24 -15.39 14.59
N LYS A 387 -28.53 -15.49 15.88
CA LYS A 387 -27.94 -16.51 16.76
C LYS A 387 -28.38 -17.94 16.38
N GLU A 388 -29.64 -18.12 16.01
CA GLU A 388 -30.17 -19.41 15.55
C GLU A 388 -29.52 -19.86 14.25
N ALA A 389 -29.40 -18.95 13.28
CA ALA A 389 -28.73 -19.24 12.01
C ALA A 389 -27.23 -19.57 12.22
N ASN A 390 -26.53 -18.83 13.09
CA ASN A 390 -25.14 -19.13 13.45
C ASN A 390 -25.02 -20.49 14.15
N ARG A 391 -25.97 -20.85 15.02
CA ARG A 391 -26.01 -22.18 15.65
C ARG A 391 -26.25 -23.28 14.62
N ALA A 392 -27.12 -23.05 13.65
CA ALA A 392 -27.35 -23.99 12.56
C ALA A 392 -26.08 -24.19 11.71
N PHE A 393 -25.35 -23.12 11.43
CA PHE A 393 -24.05 -23.19 10.77
C PHE A 393 -23.04 -24.05 11.54
N TRP A 394 -22.80 -23.77 12.82
CA TRP A 394 -21.82 -24.56 13.59
C TRP A 394 -22.24 -26.01 13.77
N LYS A 395 -23.54 -26.27 13.97
CA LYS A 395 -24.06 -27.64 14.00
C LYS A 395 -23.85 -28.36 12.66
N TYR A 396 -23.99 -27.65 11.54
CA TYR A 396 -23.68 -28.20 10.22
C TYR A 396 -22.19 -28.57 10.11
N VAL A 397 -21.30 -27.69 10.58
CA VAL A 397 -19.85 -27.93 10.58
C VAL A 397 -19.49 -29.13 11.48
N ASP A 398 -20.10 -29.27 12.66
CA ASP A 398 -19.89 -30.43 13.54
C ASP A 398 -20.31 -31.75 12.86
N GLN A 399 -21.39 -31.71 12.08
CA GLN A 399 -21.96 -32.88 11.40
C GLN A 399 -21.19 -33.28 10.14
N ASN A 400 -20.69 -32.32 9.37
CA ASN A 400 -20.17 -32.54 8.02
C ASN A 400 -18.69 -32.15 7.86
N GLY A 401 -18.06 -31.62 8.91
CA GLY A 401 -16.84 -30.84 8.80
C GLY A 401 -17.07 -29.56 7.99
N PHE A 402 -15.98 -28.97 7.49
CA PHE A 402 -16.06 -27.81 6.59
C PHE A 402 -16.53 -28.16 5.15
N ARG A 403 -17.10 -29.34 4.92
CA ARG A 403 -17.54 -29.79 3.60
C ARG A 403 -18.97 -29.35 3.35
N LEU A 404 -19.17 -28.46 2.38
CA LEU A 404 -20.52 -28.08 1.96
C LEU A 404 -21.13 -29.09 0.97
N THR A 405 -22.37 -29.44 1.25
CA THR A 405 -23.30 -30.20 0.40
C THR A 405 -24.65 -29.47 0.44
N LEU A 406 -25.07 -28.92 -0.70
CA LEU A 406 -26.36 -28.26 -0.84
C LEU A 406 -27.47 -29.31 -0.77
N THR A 407 -28.52 -29.00 0.00
CA THR A 407 -29.78 -29.77 0.04
C THR A 407 -30.76 -29.23 -0.98
#